data_AF-A0A8T6G7R6-F1
#
_entry.id   AF-A0A8T6G7R6-F1
#
_cell.length_a   1.000
_cell.length_b   1.000
_cell.length_c   1.000
_cell.angle_alpha   90.00
_cell.angle_beta   90.00
_cell.angle_gamma   90.00
#
_symmetry.space_group_name_H-M   'P 1'
#
loop_
_entity.id
_entity.type
_entity.pdbx_description
1 polymer ?
#
loop_
_entity_poly.entity_id
_entity_poly.type
_entity_poly.pdbx_seq_one_letter_code
_entity_poly.pdbx_strand_id
1 'polypeptide(L)'
;MLDEKQVPVAVCGYEEFERWSRSLGQIQAFGIEGSGSYGAGLTRFLTGSNYTVVEVNRQDRSVRHRKGKSAPTDAEVAARSVLAGVADATPKSGEGEVEMIRMLKSAKNSAVVARTQAVNQMKVLVVTVPAGLRERLDGPGTSALVKRCGSFRTDNSTRRSRA
;
A
#
# COMPACT_ATOMS: atom_id res chain seq x y z
N MET A 1 -26.22 -6.45 13.15
CA MET A 1 -25.06 -5.64 13.58
C MET A 1 -25.34 -5.23 15.01
N LEU A 2 -24.43 -5.50 15.95
CA LEU A 2 -24.65 -5.23 17.37
C LEU A 2 -24.31 -3.78 17.73
N ASP A 3 -23.18 -3.26 17.22
CA ASP A 3 -22.75 -1.88 17.39
C ASP A 3 -21.61 -1.55 16.40
N GLU A 4 -21.22 -0.27 16.28
CA GLU A 4 -20.01 0.18 15.58
C GLU A 4 -19.12 1.08 16.45
N LYS A 5 -17.80 0.98 16.23
CA LYS A 5 -16.82 1.78 16.94
C LYS A 5 -15.65 2.15 16.05
N GLN A 6 -15.30 3.44 16.05
CA GLN A 6 -14.06 3.94 15.48
C GLN A 6 -13.04 4.13 16.61
N VAL A 7 -11.80 3.69 16.37
CA VAL A 7 -10.69 3.83 17.31
C VAL A 7 -9.45 4.36 16.58
N PRO A 8 -8.55 5.07 17.28
CA PRO A 8 -7.25 5.44 16.73
C PRO A 8 -6.41 4.21 16.35
N VAL A 9 -5.56 4.33 15.33
CA VAL A 9 -4.58 3.30 14.95
C VAL A 9 -3.36 3.40 15.87
N ALA A 10 -3.54 2.99 17.12
CA ALA A 10 -2.55 3.03 18.18
C ALA A 10 -2.87 1.97 19.25
N VAL A 11 -1.89 1.64 20.10
CA VAL A 11 -2.05 0.64 21.17
C VAL A 11 -3.27 0.95 22.04
N CYS A 12 -3.43 2.21 22.49
CA CYS A 12 -4.59 2.62 23.29
C CYS A 12 -5.94 2.43 22.56
N GLY A 13 -5.97 2.64 21.24
CA GLY A 13 -7.16 2.40 20.42
C GLY A 13 -7.46 0.92 20.26
N TYR A 14 -6.44 0.07 20.18
CA TYR A 14 -6.62 -1.39 20.14
C TYR A 14 -7.15 -1.94 21.47
N GLU A 15 -6.65 -1.44 22.60
CA GLU A 15 -7.17 -1.76 23.93
C GLU A 15 -8.61 -1.26 24.14
N GLU A 16 -8.95 -0.08 23.61
CA GLU A 16 -10.32 0.43 23.58
C GLU A 16 -11.23 -0.48 22.74
N PHE A 17 -10.78 -0.88 21.55
CA PHE A 17 -11.51 -1.77 20.66
C PHE A 17 -11.74 -3.15 21.29
N GLU A 18 -10.73 -3.71 21.96
CA GLU A 18 -10.85 -5.00 22.66
C GLU A 18 -11.88 -4.91 23.80
N ARG A 19 -11.80 -3.87 24.65
CA ARG A 19 -12.75 -3.67 25.75
C ARG A 19 -14.17 -3.49 25.23
N TRP A 20 -14.36 -2.68 24.20
CA TRP A 20 -15.66 -2.51 23.55
C TRP A 20 -16.18 -3.84 22.99
N SER A 21 -15.35 -4.60 22.26
CA SER A 21 -15.75 -5.89 21.68
C SER A 21 -16.21 -6.89 22.74
N ARG A 22 -15.53 -6.94 23.90
CA ARG A 22 -15.93 -7.79 25.04
C ARG A 22 -17.27 -7.37 25.64
N SER A 23 -17.60 -6.07 25.63
CA SER A 23 -18.89 -5.59 26.15
C SER A 23 -20.09 -6.06 25.31
N LEU A 24 -19.86 -6.46 24.06
CA LEU A 24 -20.89 -6.99 23.16
C LEU A 24 -21.17 -8.49 23.37
N GLY A 25 -20.36 -9.18 24.20
CA GLY A 25 -20.53 -10.59 24.52
C GLY A 25 -19.27 -11.44 24.29
N GLN A 26 -19.45 -12.75 24.18
CA GLN A 26 -18.36 -13.67 23.92
C GLN A 26 -17.84 -13.51 22.49
N ILE A 27 -16.56 -13.21 22.37
CA ILE A 27 -15.89 -13.07 21.07
C ILE A 27 -15.53 -14.46 20.54
N GLN A 28 -16.07 -14.81 19.38
CA GLN A 28 -15.70 -16.06 18.68
C GLN A 28 -14.47 -15.86 17.79
N ALA A 29 -14.43 -14.78 17.02
CA ALA A 29 -13.32 -14.43 16.14
C ALA A 29 -13.40 -12.95 15.73
N PHE A 30 -12.28 -12.40 15.27
CA PHE A 30 -12.20 -11.10 14.63
C PHE A 30 -11.94 -11.24 13.13
N GLY A 31 -12.80 -10.67 12.30
CA GLY A 31 -12.54 -10.51 10.87
C GLY A 31 -11.77 -9.22 10.59
N ILE A 32 -10.58 -9.32 10.01
CA ILE A 32 -9.75 -8.16 9.67
C ILE A 32 -9.52 -8.14 8.16
N GLU A 33 -9.84 -7.02 7.53
CA GLU A 33 -9.47 -6.76 6.15
C GLU A 33 -8.05 -6.22 6.08
N GLY A 34 -7.17 -6.89 5.31
CA GLY A 34 -5.81 -6.42 5.09
C GLY A 34 -4.95 -6.53 6.34
N SER A 35 -5.01 -7.66 7.04
CA SER A 35 -4.17 -8.02 8.20
C SER A 35 -2.67 -7.91 7.94
N GLY A 36 -2.25 -7.95 6.68
CA GLY A 36 -0.86 -7.69 6.31
C GLY A 36 -0.52 -6.24 6.00
N SER A 37 -1.46 -5.29 6.10
CA SER A 37 -1.29 -3.90 5.65
C SER A 37 -1.80 -2.91 6.70
N TYR A 38 -2.85 -2.14 6.39
CA TYR A 38 -3.47 -1.20 7.32
C TYR A 38 -3.99 -1.89 8.60
N GLY A 39 -4.44 -3.14 8.50
CA GLY A 39 -4.90 -3.93 9.65
C GLY A 39 -3.78 -4.63 10.45
N ALA A 40 -2.50 -4.48 10.05
CA ALA A 40 -1.42 -5.27 10.63
C ALA A 40 -1.16 -4.99 12.12
N GLY A 41 -1.30 -3.73 12.54
CA GLY A 41 -1.15 -3.39 13.96
C GLY A 41 -2.22 -4.05 14.82
N LEU A 42 -3.48 -3.92 14.42
CA LEU A 42 -4.61 -4.52 15.13
C LEU A 42 -4.57 -6.06 15.10
N THR A 43 -4.17 -6.66 13.97
CA THR A 43 -4.00 -8.11 13.84
C THR A 43 -2.99 -8.63 14.85
N ARG A 44 -1.78 -8.03 14.90
CA ARG A 44 -0.73 -8.43 15.84
C ARG A 44 -1.18 -8.29 17.29
N PHE A 45 -1.85 -7.19 17.62
CA PHE A 45 -2.39 -6.95 18.96
C PHE A 45 -3.39 -8.05 19.36
N LEU A 46 -4.39 -8.34 18.52
CA LEU A 46 -5.43 -9.32 18.83
C LEU A 46 -4.90 -10.75 18.86
N THR A 47 -4.00 -11.11 17.94
CA THR A 47 -3.31 -12.41 17.97
C THR A 47 -2.45 -12.54 19.23
N GLY A 48 -1.71 -11.49 19.63
CA GLY A 48 -0.95 -11.47 20.88
C GLY A 48 -1.81 -11.57 22.14
N SER A 49 -3.06 -11.11 22.08
CA SER A 49 -4.08 -11.29 23.13
C SER A 49 -4.83 -12.64 23.05
N ASN A 50 -4.31 -13.61 22.27
CA ASN A 50 -4.87 -14.95 22.09
C ASN A 50 -6.28 -15.02 21.45
N TYR A 51 -6.67 -14.03 20.66
CA TYR A 51 -7.90 -14.13 19.88
C TYR A 51 -7.69 -14.83 18.55
N THR A 52 -8.73 -15.53 18.10
CA THR A 52 -8.84 -16.00 16.72
C THR A 52 -9.04 -14.80 15.80
N VAL A 53 -8.11 -14.60 14.87
CA VAL A 53 -8.18 -13.57 13.83
C VAL A 53 -8.29 -14.24 12.47
N VAL A 54 -9.22 -13.78 11.65
CA VAL A 54 -9.47 -14.26 10.29
C VAL A 54 -9.19 -13.12 9.31
N GLU A 55 -8.33 -13.39 8.32
CA GLU A 55 -8.14 -12.50 7.18
C GLU A 55 -9.38 -12.55 6.30
N VAL A 56 -10.08 -11.43 6.19
CA VAL A 56 -11.20 -11.29 5.29
C VAL A 56 -10.67 -10.81 3.94
N ASN A 57 -10.78 -11.69 2.94
CA ASN A 57 -10.31 -11.37 1.61
C ASN A 57 -11.16 -10.25 1.01
N ARG A 58 -10.45 -9.24 0.51
CA ARG A 58 -11.01 -8.10 -0.19
C ARG A 58 -11.73 -8.60 -1.46
N GLN A 59 -13.06 -8.50 -1.53
CA GLN A 59 -13.78 -8.69 -2.81
C GLN A 59 -13.18 -7.76 -3.88
N ASP A 60 -13.10 -8.26 -5.11
CA ASP A 60 -12.25 -7.75 -6.19
C ASP A 60 -12.23 -6.21 -6.32
N ARG A 61 -11.03 -5.64 -6.46
CA ARG A 61 -10.78 -4.18 -6.44
C ARG A 61 -11.54 -3.44 -7.55
N SER A 62 -11.83 -4.14 -8.64
CA SER A 62 -12.59 -3.68 -9.81
C SER A 62 -14.07 -3.42 -9.52
N VAL A 63 -14.69 -4.21 -8.63
CA VAL A 63 -16.13 -4.12 -8.30
C VAL A 63 -16.42 -2.91 -7.39
N ARG A 64 -15.43 -2.50 -6.59
CA ARG A 64 -15.57 -1.44 -5.56
C ARG A 64 -15.42 -0.01 -6.05
N HIS A 65 -14.83 0.23 -7.23
CA HIS A 65 -14.74 1.60 -7.77
C HIS A 65 -16.10 2.18 -8.18
N ARG A 66 -17.16 1.35 -8.25
CA ARG A 66 -18.48 1.71 -8.77
C ARG A 66 -19.56 1.95 -7.72
N LYS A 67 -19.30 1.60 -6.45
CA LYS A 67 -20.23 1.82 -5.31
C LYS A 67 -19.47 2.58 -4.23
N GLY A 68 -20.01 3.70 -3.76
CA GLY A 68 -19.37 4.57 -2.77
C GLY A 68 -18.81 3.77 -1.60
N LYS A 69 -17.51 3.95 -1.33
CA LYS A 69 -16.78 3.23 -0.27
C LYS A 69 -17.20 3.77 1.09
N SER A 70 -17.71 2.89 1.95
CA SER A 70 -18.09 3.19 3.33
C SER A 70 -17.39 2.18 4.25
N ALA A 71 -16.49 2.66 5.12
CA ALA A 71 -15.73 1.81 6.03
C ALA A 71 -16.62 1.00 7.00
N PRO A 72 -17.72 1.55 7.55
CA PRO A 72 -18.66 0.77 8.36
C PRO A 72 -19.27 -0.42 7.63
N THR A 73 -19.67 -0.21 6.36
CA THR A 73 -20.27 -1.27 5.54
C THR A 73 -19.26 -2.39 5.26
N ASP A 74 -18.01 -2.03 4.97
CA ASP A 74 -16.94 -3.02 4.77
C ASP A 74 -16.69 -3.84 6.06
N ALA A 75 -16.73 -3.21 7.24
CA ALA A 75 -16.56 -3.88 8.54
C ALA A 75 -17.72 -4.85 8.86
N GLU A 76 -18.97 -4.46 8.59
CA GLU A 76 -20.12 -5.36 8.78
C GLU A 76 -20.06 -6.57 7.85
N VAL A 77 -19.73 -6.36 6.56
CA VAL A 77 -19.57 -7.44 5.59
C VAL A 77 -18.48 -8.41 6.02
N ALA A 78 -17.35 -7.88 6.52
CA ALA A 78 -16.27 -8.70 7.06
C ALA A 78 -16.74 -9.56 8.24
N ALA A 79 -17.40 -8.96 9.23
CA ALA A 79 -17.93 -9.69 10.39
C ALA A 79 -18.94 -10.79 9.97
N ARG A 80 -19.84 -10.50 9.03
CA ARG A 80 -20.79 -11.49 8.50
C ARG A 80 -20.11 -12.63 7.76
N SER A 81 -19.05 -12.35 6.99
CA SER A 81 -18.33 -13.39 6.25
C SER A 81 -17.61 -14.39 7.18
N VAL A 82 -17.07 -13.90 8.30
CA VAL A 82 -16.48 -14.75 9.34
C VAL A 82 -17.55 -15.56 10.06
N LEU A 83 -18.65 -14.92 10.47
CA LEU A 83 -19.75 -15.60 11.14
C LEU A 83 -20.39 -16.70 10.27
N ALA A 84 -20.48 -16.47 8.96
CA ALA A 84 -21.00 -17.44 8.01
C ALA A 84 -19.98 -18.54 7.63
N GLY A 85 -18.73 -18.49 8.12
CA GLY A 85 -17.67 -19.43 7.77
C GLY A 85 -17.21 -19.33 6.31
N VAL A 86 -17.56 -18.25 5.61
CA VAL A 86 -17.12 -18.00 4.22
C VAL A 86 -15.68 -17.49 4.19
N ALA A 87 -15.28 -16.72 5.20
CA ALA A 87 -13.90 -16.34 5.43
C ALA A 87 -13.32 -17.21 6.55
N ASP A 88 -12.25 -17.94 6.24
CA ASP A 88 -11.56 -18.86 7.15
C ASP A 88 -10.03 -18.75 7.07
N ALA A 89 -9.53 -17.78 6.30
CA ALA A 89 -8.10 -17.63 6.06
C ALA A 89 -7.38 -17.13 7.31
N THR A 90 -6.37 -17.87 7.75
CA THR A 90 -5.48 -17.41 8.82
C THR A 90 -4.59 -16.26 8.30
N PRO A 91 -4.51 -15.13 9.02
CA PRO A 91 -3.54 -14.08 8.72
C PRO A 91 -2.13 -14.66 8.60
N LYS A 92 -1.39 -14.19 7.59
CA LYS A 92 0.02 -14.57 7.47
C LYS A 92 0.77 -14.03 8.68
N SER A 93 1.65 -14.85 9.26
CA SER A 93 2.56 -14.38 10.31
C SER A 93 3.32 -13.15 9.81
N GLY A 94 3.09 -12.02 10.49
CA GLY A 94 3.72 -10.74 10.22
C GLY A 94 4.96 -10.52 11.09
N GLU A 95 5.64 -11.59 11.46
CA GLU A 95 6.75 -11.60 12.41
C GLU A 95 8.00 -12.26 11.80
N GLY A 96 9.15 -12.00 12.43
CA GLY A 96 10.42 -12.63 12.10
C GLY A 96 10.91 -12.35 10.68
N GLU A 97 11.69 -13.29 10.15
CA GLU A 97 12.40 -13.15 8.87
C GLU A 97 11.46 -12.97 7.67
N VAL A 98 10.28 -13.59 7.71
CA VAL A 98 9.30 -13.51 6.62
C VAL A 98 8.80 -12.08 6.43
N GLU A 99 8.51 -11.37 7.52
CA GLU A 99 8.07 -9.98 7.44
C GLU A 99 9.22 -9.05 7.02
N MET A 100 10.45 -9.31 7.49
CA MET A 100 11.63 -8.56 7.03
C MET A 100 11.84 -8.69 5.51
N ILE A 101 11.76 -9.92 4.98
CA ILE A 101 11.85 -10.18 3.54
C ILE A 101 10.72 -9.49 2.78
N ARG A 102 9.50 -9.52 3.33
CA ARG A 102 8.35 -8.85 2.73
C ARG A 102 8.52 -7.34 2.67
N MET A 103 9.03 -6.71 3.72
CA MET A 103 9.34 -5.27 3.76
C MET A 103 10.37 -4.92 2.69
N LEU A 104 11.47 -5.69 2.59
CA LEU A 104 12.49 -5.49 1.56
C LEU A 104 11.93 -5.67 0.14
N LYS A 105 11.10 -6.69 -0.08
CA LYS A 105 10.43 -6.93 -1.37
C LYS A 105 9.49 -5.78 -1.73
N SER A 106 8.74 -5.25 -0.75
CA SER A 106 7.86 -4.10 -0.94
C SER A 106 8.65 -2.86 -1.37
N ALA A 107 9.73 -2.52 -0.65
CA ALA A 107 10.61 -1.41 -0.99
C ALA A 107 11.24 -1.56 -2.39
N LYS A 108 11.74 -2.77 -2.71
CA LYS A 108 12.28 -3.09 -4.04
C LYS A 108 11.25 -2.88 -5.15
N ASN A 109 10.03 -3.39 -4.98
CA ASN A 109 8.97 -3.25 -5.99
C ASN A 109 8.63 -1.78 -6.23
N SER A 110 8.49 -0.98 -5.17
CA SER A 110 8.26 0.47 -5.26
C SER A 110 9.39 1.17 -6.02
N ALA A 111 10.65 0.84 -5.72
CA ALA A 111 11.81 1.39 -6.41
C ALA A 111 11.84 0.99 -7.90
N VAL A 112 11.46 -0.24 -8.24
CA VAL A 112 11.38 -0.71 -9.64
C VAL A 112 10.31 0.06 -10.41
N VAL A 113 9.14 0.29 -9.82
CA VAL A 113 8.06 1.08 -10.45
C VAL A 113 8.51 2.52 -10.67
N ALA A 114 9.04 3.17 -9.63
CA ALA A 114 9.53 4.55 -9.73
C ALA A 114 10.64 4.70 -10.77
N ARG A 115 11.60 3.77 -10.79
CA ARG A 115 12.66 3.71 -11.81
C ARG A 115 12.07 3.58 -13.20
N THR A 116 11.11 2.69 -13.39
CA THR A 116 10.47 2.45 -14.70
C THR A 116 9.75 3.70 -15.19
N GLN A 117 8.99 4.35 -14.31
CA GLN A 117 8.30 5.60 -14.61
C GLN A 117 9.29 6.70 -15.02
N ALA A 118 10.35 6.93 -14.24
CA ALA A 118 11.36 7.94 -14.54
C ALA A 118 12.07 7.67 -15.89
N VAL A 119 12.40 6.40 -16.16
CA VAL A 119 13.02 5.99 -17.42
C VAL A 119 12.10 6.21 -18.61
N ASN A 120 10.83 5.86 -18.48
CA ASN A 120 9.85 6.09 -19.54
C ASN A 120 9.65 7.59 -19.80
N GLN A 121 9.56 8.41 -18.74
CA GLN A 121 9.48 9.87 -18.88
C GLN A 121 10.71 10.44 -19.60
N MET A 122 11.92 10.02 -19.24
CA MET A 122 13.14 10.46 -19.94
C MET A 122 13.11 10.08 -21.42
N LYS A 123 12.74 8.84 -21.76
CA LYS A 123 12.64 8.38 -23.15
C LYS A 123 11.63 9.19 -23.96
N VAL A 124 10.47 9.51 -23.37
CA VAL A 124 9.46 10.35 -24.02
C VAL A 124 10.02 11.74 -24.30
N LEU A 125 10.71 12.37 -23.34
CA LEU A 125 11.31 13.69 -23.54
C LEU A 125 12.35 13.66 -24.68
N VAL A 126 13.22 12.65 -24.73
CA VAL A 126 14.23 12.47 -25.80
C VAL A 126 13.59 12.38 -27.20
N VAL A 127 12.38 11.85 -27.33
CA VAL A 127 11.69 11.81 -28.62
C VAL A 127 11.28 13.22 -29.08
N THR A 128 11.00 14.12 -28.14
CA THR A 128 10.47 15.47 -28.41
C THR A 128 11.53 16.58 -28.50
N VAL A 129 12.80 16.31 -28.17
CA VAL A 129 13.86 17.33 -28.25
C VAL A 129 14.30 17.61 -29.70
N PRO A 130 14.94 18.77 -29.99
CA PRO A 130 15.50 19.07 -31.31
C PRO A 130 16.48 18.00 -31.81
N ALA A 131 16.54 17.79 -33.12
CA ALA A 131 17.30 16.69 -33.75
C ALA A 131 18.76 16.59 -33.30
N GLY A 132 19.51 17.70 -33.28
CA GLY A 132 20.90 17.70 -32.84
C GLY A 132 21.08 17.35 -31.35
N LEU A 133 20.08 17.60 -30.50
CA LEU A 133 20.10 17.16 -29.11
C LEU A 133 19.71 15.68 -28.98
N ARG A 134 18.76 15.22 -29.80
CA ARG A 134 18.36 13.82 -29.86
C ARG A 134 19.53 12.92 -30.26
N GLU A 135 20.28 13.30 -31.29
CA GLU A 135 21.50 12.59 -31.73
C GLU A 135 22.54 12.45 -30.61
N ARG A 136 22.73 13.51 -29.82
CA ARG A 136 23.65 13.50 -28.65
C ARG A 136 23.17 12.61 -27.51
N LEU A 137 21.86 12.37 -27.41
CA LEU A 137 21.26 11.55 -26.36
C LEU A 137 21.05 10.10 -26.79
N ASP A 138 21.14 9.81 -28.09
CA ASP A 138 20.93 8.49 -28.66
C ASP A 138 22.00 7.48 -28.21
N GLY A 139 21.68 6.19 -28.34
CA GLY A 139 22.59 5.08 -28.05
C GLY A 139 22.08 4.08 -27.02
N PRO A 140 22.76 2.92 -26.89
CA PRO A 140 22.21 1.76 -26.21
C PRO A 140 22.20 1.92 -24.69
N GLY A 141 21.05 1.60 -24.10
CA GLY A 141 20.92 1.34 -22.67
C GLY A 141 20.50 2.54 -21.82
N THR A 142 19.63 2.25 -20.86
CA THR A 142 19.06 3.24 -19.93
C THR A 142 20.13 3.93 -19.08
N SER A 143 21.12 3.19 -18.59
CA SER A 143 22.18 3.75 -17.74
C SER A 143 23.06 4.75 -18.48
N ALA A 144 23.35 4.50 -19.76
CA ALA A 144 24.11 5.40 -20.61
C ALA A 144 23.31 6.68 -20.91
N LEU A 145 22.00 6.54 -21.20
CA LEU A 145 21.11 7.69 -21.37
C LEU A 145 21.06 8.55 -20.10
N VAL A 146 20.88 7.95 -18.92
CA VAL A 146 20.89 8.68 -17.63
C VAL A 146 22.19 9.43 -17.43
N LYS A 147 23.35 8.79 -17.68
CA LYS A 147 24.66 9.42 -17.53
C LYS A 147 24.84 10.59 -18.51
N ARG A 148 24.41 10.44 -19.76
CA ARG A 148 24.43 11.53 -20.76
C ARG A 148 23.55 12.69 -20.33
N CYS A 149 22.29 12.43 -19.97
CA CYS A 149 21.37 13.45 -19.47
C CYS A 149 21.95 14.20 -18.25
N GLY A 150 22.55 13.47 -17.29
CA GLY A 150 23.18 14.07 -16.11
C GLY A 150 24.44 14.91 -16.39
N SER A 151 25.04 14.80 -17.58
CA SER A 151 26.17 15.65 -17.98
C SER A 151 25.76 17.02 -18.51
N PHE A 152 24.49 17.20 -18.88
CA PHE A 152 23.97 18.49 -19.29
C PHE A 152 23.79 19.38 -18.06
N ARG A 153 24.42 20.55 -18.07
CA ARG A 153 24.14 21.62 -17.11
C ARG A 153 23.03 22.48 -17.67
N THR A 154 22.11 22.91 -16.83
CA THR A 154 21.21 24.02 -17.18
C THR A 154 22.07 25.27 -17.29
N ASP A 155 22.26 25.77 -18.51
CA ASP A 155 22.92 27.04 -18.69
C ASP A 155 22.00 28.14 -18.13
N ASN A 156 22.52 28.95 -17.19
CA ASN A 156 21.73 29.98 -16.49
C ASN A 156 21.54 31.24 -17.37
N SER A 157 21.91 31.15 -18.65
CA SER A 157 21.98 32.26 -19.61
C SER A 157 20.60 32.81 -20.00
N THR A 158 19.50 32.09 -19.75
CA THR A 158 18.14 32.57 -20.05
C THR A 158 17.55 33.53 -19.01
N ARG A 159 18.25 33.81 -17.89
CA ARG A 159 17.78 34.78 -16.86
C ARG A 159 18.21 36.23 -17.08
N ARG A 160 19.04 36.56 -18.08
CA ARG A 160 19.60 37.93 -18.26
C ARG A 160 18.96 38.81 -19.35
N SER A 161 17.92 38.37 -20.07
CA SER A 161 17.31 39.16 -21.15
C SER A 161 15.91 39.73 -20.82
N ARG A 162 15.65 40.06 -19.56
CA ARG A 162 14.49 40.87 -19.16
C ARG A 162 14.93 41.92 -18.15
N ALA A 163 15.56 42.98 -18.66
CA ALA A 163 15.67 44.29 -18.01
C ALA A 163 15.45 45.34 -19.10
#